data_AF-A0A967WSZ4-F1
#
_entry.id   AF-A0A967WSZ4-F1
#
_cell.length_a   1.000
_cell.length_b   1.000
_cell.length_c   1.000
_cell.angle_alpha   90.00
_cell.angle_beta   90.00
_cell.angle_gamma   90.00
#
_symmetry.space_group_name_H-M   'P 1'
#
loop_
_entity.id
_entity.type
_entity.pdbx_description
1 polymer ?
#
loop_
_entity_poly.entity_id
_entity_poly.type
_entity_poly.pdbx_seq_one_letter_code
_entity_poly.pdbx_strand_id
1 'polypeptide(L)' 'MEKYLRWMESVDRACRRIAGISVYDLVDCPTRRWFDDGVRPVTAARRALKRAGYRS' A
#
# COMPACT_ATOMS: atom_id res chain seq x y z
N MET A 1 -14.75 -7.37 -7.73
CA MET A 1 -14.30 -6.01 -7.38
C MET A 1 -13.99 -5.87 -5.89
N GLU A 2 -14.76 -6.50 -5.00
CA GLU A 2 -14.59 -6.44 -3.54
C GLU A 2 -13.24 -6.91 -2.99
N LYS A 3 -12.58 -7.91 -3.60
CA LYS A 3 -11.27 -8.41 -3.12
C LYS A 3 -10.17 -7.35 -3.20
N TYR A 4 -10.14 -6.56 -4.27
CA TYR A 4 -9.15 -5.49 -4.45
C TYR A 4 -9.37 -4.36 -3.45
N LEU A 5 -10.64 -3.97 -3.22
CA LEU A 5 -10.98 -2.92 -2.27
C LEU A 5 -10.61 -3.32 -0.83
N ARG A 6 -10.90 -4.55 -0.41
CA ARG A 6 -10.48 -5.07 0.91
C ARG A 6 -8.95 -5.15 1.05
N TRP A 7 -8.27 -5.52 -0.03
CA TRP A 7 -6.82 -5.53 -0.06
C TRP A 7 -6.27 -4.10 0.06
N MET A 8 -6.82 -3.14 -0.67
CA MET A 8 -6.45 -1.72 -0.59
C MET A 8 -6.68 -1.13 0.81
N GLU A 9 -7.80 -1.45 1.47
CA GLU A 9 -8.04 -1.04 2.86
C GLU A 9 -6.94 -1.59 3.80
N SER A 10 -6.51 -2.83 3.56
CA SER A 10 -5.41 -3.43 4.33
C SER A 10 -4.06 -2.76 4.06
N VAL A 11 -3.80 -2.33 2.82
CA VAL A 11 -2.60 -1.56 2.47
C VAL A 11 -2.63 -0.20 3.16
N ASP A 12 -3.75 0.50 3.08
CA ASP A 12 -3.94 1.81 3.70
C ASP A 12 -3.73 1.76 5.22
N ARG A 13 -4.37 0.80 5.88
CA ARG A 13 -4.19 0.58 7.33
C ARG A 13 -2.73 0.31 7.69
N ALA A 14 -2.00 -0.43 6.84
CA ALA A 14 -0.58 -0.68 7.04
C ALA A 14 0.27 0.60 6.83
N CYS A 15 -0.01 1.41 5.81
CA CYS A 15 0.64 2.71 5.62
C CYS A 15 0.44 3.62 6.83
N ARG A 16 -0.80 3.76 7.32
CA ARG A 16 -1.12 4.57 8.51
C ARG A 16 -0.39 4.07 9.74
N ARG A 17 -0.30 2.75 9.93
CA ARG A 17 0.41 2.16 11.07
C ARG A 17 1.93 2.38 11.02
N ILE A 18 2.54 2.37 9.83
CA ILE A 18 4.00 2.46 9.68
C ILE A 18 4.48 3.91 9.69
N ALA A 19 3.78 4.80 8.97
CA ALA A 19 4.25 6.15 8.70
C ALA A 19 3.21 7.24 9.00
N GLY A 20 2.03 6.88 9.54
CA GLY A 20 0.98 7.85 9.87
C GLY A 20 0.24 8.43 8.66
N ILE A 21 0.49 7.94 7.45
CA ILE A 21 -0.07 8.48 6.19
C ILE A 21 -0.93 7.46 5.45
N SER A 22 -1.84 7.94 4.59
CA SER A 22 -2.66 7.08 3.76
C SER A 22 -1.89 6.58 2.54
N VAL A 23 -2.23 5.39 2.02
CA VAL A 23 -1.71 4.95 0.72
C VAL A 23 -2.18 5.86 -0.42
N TYR A 24 -3.30 6.55 -0.25
CA TYR A 24 -3.84 7.48 -1.25
C TYR A 24 -3.07 8.81 -1.31
N ASP A 25 -2.30 9.14 -0.28
CA ASP A 25 -1.40 10.31 -0.27
C ASP A 25 -0.08 10.02 -1.02
N LEU A 26 0.18 8.74 -1.31
CA LEU A 26 1.40 8.30 -1.99
C LEU A 26 1.22 8.39 -3.51
N VAL A 27 1.98 9.29 -4.14
CA VAL A 27 2.01 9.41 -5.60
C VAL A 27 2.71 8.17 -6.20
N ASP A 28 2.15 7.61 -7.27
CA ASP A 28 2.78 6.59 -8.13
C ASP A 28 3.00 5.18 -7.50
N CYS A 29 1.95 4.64 -6.88
CA CYS A 29 1.94 3.24 -6.42
C CYS A 29 1.20 2.30 -7.38
N PRO A 30 1.87 1.27 -7.95
CA PRO A 30 1.24 0.28 -8.84
C PRO A 30 0.48 -0.77 -8.02
N THR A 31 -0.45 -0.31 -7.17
CA THR A 31 -1.25 -1.12 -6.24
C THR A 31 -2.04 -2.21 -6.95
N ARG A 32 -2.56 -1.92 -8.15
CA ARG A 32 -3.27 -2.91 -8.96
C ARG A 32 -2.35 -4.06 -9.40
N ARG A 33 -1.16 -3.73 -9.92
CA ARG A 33 -0.18 -4.75 -10.33
C ARG A 33 0.27 -5.60 -9.15
N TRP A 34 0.51 -4.99 -7.98
CA TRP A 34 0.88 -5.74 -6.78
C TRP A 34 -0.23 -6.66 -6.29
N PHE A 35 -1.49 -6.25 -6.42
CA PHE A 35 -2.62 -7.12 -6.13
C PHE A 35 -2.68 -8.32 -7.08
N ASP A 36 -2.54 -8.07 -8.38
CA ASP A 36 -2.57 -9.11 -9.41
C ASP A 36 -1.38 -10.09 -9.26
N ASP A 37 -0.21 -9.59 -8.83
CA ASP A 37 0.99 -10.38 -8.49
C ASP A 37 0.87 -11.14 -7.14
N GLY A 38 -0.26 -11.02 -6.43
CA GLY A 38 -0.47 -11.69 -5.14
C GLY A 38 0.37 -11.14 -3.97
N VAL A 39 0.87 -9.90 -4.10
CA VAL A 39 1.68 -9.26 -3.04
C VAL A 39 0.82 -9.02 -1.80
N ARG A 40 1.36 -9.35 -0.63
CA ARG A 40 0.68 -9.11 0.65
C ARG A 40 0.50 -7.61 0.89
N PRO A 41 -0.63 -7.16 1.48
CA PRO A 41 -0.90 -5.74 1.70
C PRO A 41 0.21 -4.99 2.46
N VAL A 42 0.76 -5.62 3.50
CA VAL A 42 1.84 -5.03 4.31
C VAL A 42 3.12 -4.84 3.50
N THR A 43 3.43 -5.77 2.59
CA THR A 43 4.58 -5.66 1.69
C THR A 43 4.37 -4.55 0.67
N ALA A 44 3.16 -4.42 0.11
CA ALA A 44 2.79 -3.32 -0.76
C ALA A 44 2.90 -1.97 -0.05
N ALA A 45 2.41 -1.85 1.19
CA ALA A 45 2.54 -0.64 2.00
C ALA A 45 4.00 -0.23 2.21
N ARG A 46 4.88 -1.18 2.59
CA ARG A 46 6.32 -0.89 2.74
C ARG A 46 6.97 -0.46 1.43
N ARG A 47 6.60 -1.08 0.31
CA ARG A 47 7.10 -0.69 -1.03
C ARG A 47 6.63 0.71 -1.41
N ALA A 48 5.37 1.03 -1.13
CA ALA A 48 4.77 2.34 -1.36
C ALA A 48 5.50 3.44 -0.57
N LEU A 49 5.64 3.23 0.74
CA LEU A 49 6.35 4.14 1.64
C LEU A 49 7.81 4.35 1.21
N LYS A 50 8.53 3.27 0.92
CA LYS A 50 9.92 3.34 0.45
C LYS A 50 10.05 4.14 -0.85
N ARG A 51 9.14 3.95 -1.81
CA ARG A 51 9.11 4.72 -3.07
C ARG A 51 8.87 6.20 -2.83
N ALA A 52 8.00 6.54 -1.88
CA ALA A 52 7.71 7.92 -1.51
C ALA A 52 8.77 8.55 -0.59
N GLY A 53 9.90 7.88 -0.36
CA GLY A 53 11.00 8.42 0.44
C GLY A 53 10.82 8.28 1.95
N TYR A 54 9.74 7.65 2.42
CA TYR A 54 9.56 7.34 3.84
C TYR A 54 10.52 6.22 4.22
N ARG A 55 11.53 6.58 5.04
CA ARG A 55 12.42 5.61 5.68
C ARG A 55 11.77 5.18 7.00
N SER A 56 11.25 3.95 7.01
CA SER A 56 10.98 3.20 8.25
C SER A 56 12.27 2.59 8.80
#